data_AF-A0A832AQ98-F1
#
_entry.id   AF-A0A832AQ98-F1
#
_cell.length_a   1.000
_cell.length_b   1.000
_cell.length_c   1.000
_cell.angle_alpha   90.00
_cell.angle_beta   90.00
_cell.angle_gamma   90.00
#
_symmetry.space_group_name_H-M   'P 1'
#
loop_
_entity.id
_entity.type
_entity.pdbx_description
1 polymer ?
#
loop_
_entity_poly.entity_id
_entity_poly.type
_entity_poly.pdbx_seq_one_letter_code
_entity_poly.pdbx_strand_id
1 'polypeptide(L)'
;MSRWKQGDHVRIVARDVTADDLKNQMYFGHYGGLTGTIQKVYSDSEIAVEVDLASLPPEIRDRHNDVRDQMKTKWLEGLSEEGRSHLTEREKNFNLRYVVLVAGKDLERVSSAHSTSGTPDANAPEEQSAEHVASIVEGTAAPRKTLAEIEAAEQAELRKRASHGT
;
A
#
# COMPACT_ATOMS: atom_id res chain seq x y z
N MET A 1 27.73 8.92 -7.47
CA MET A 1 26.81 9.97 -6.98
C MET A 1 25.42 9.40 -7.12
N SER A 2 24.64 9.31 -6.03
CA SER A 2 23.26 8.83 -6.16
C SER A 2 22.44 9.79 -7.01
N ARG A 3 21.61 9.24 -7.89
CA ARG A 3 20.72 10.02 -8.77
C ARG A 3 19.68 10.82 -7.98
N TRP A 4 19.44 10.42 -6.74
CA TRP A 4 18.36 10.84 -5.88
C TRP A 4 18.84 11.73 -4.73
N LYS A 5 18.05 12.73 -4.36
CA LYS A 5 18.30 13.57 -3.18
C LYS A 5 17.13 13.53 -2.20
N GLN A 6 17.43 13.78 -0.93
CA GLN A 6 16.41 13.96 0.10
C GLN A 6 15.47 15.12 -0.27
N GLY A 7 14.17 14.93 -0.02
CA GLY A 7 13.13 15.90 -0.35
C GLY A 7 12.61 15.84 -1.78
N ASP A 8 13.16 14.96 -2.63
CA ASP A 8 12.58 14.74 -3.96
C ASP A 8 11.22 14.06 -3.86
N HIS A 9 10.25 14.57 -4.63
CA HIS A 9 8.97 13.92 -4.82
C HIS A 9 9.09 12.85 -5.91
N VAL A 10 8.68 11.63 -5.59
CA VAL A 10 8.87 10.45 -6.42
C VAL A 10 7.63 9.58 -6.44
N ARG A 11 7.53 8.76 -7.48
CA ARG A 11 6.54 7.70 -7.64
C ARG A 11 7.27 6.38 -7.79
N ILE A 12 6.74 5.35 -7.14
CA ILE A 12 7.24 3.99 -7.28
C ILE A 12 6.63 3.39 -8.56
N VAL A 13 7.48 2.86 -9.43
CA VAL A 13 7.06 2.27 -10.70
C VAL A 13 6.25 1.00 -10.46
N ALA A 14 5.14 0.85 -11.16
CA ALA A 14 4.38 -0.39 -11.18
C ALA A 14 5.06 -1.39 -12.13
N ARG A 15 5.54 -2.50 -11.59
CA ARG A 15 6.18 -3.59 -12.35
C ARG A 15 5.88 -4.94 -11.70
N ASP A 16 6.14 -6.01 -12.43
CA ASP A 16 6.08 -7.36 -11.88
C ASP A 16 7.17 -7.59 -10.83
N VAL A 17 6.80 -8.34 -9.79
CA VAL A 17 7.73 -8.76 -8.73
C VAL A 17 8.68 -9.81 -9.29
N THR A 18 9.98 -9.56 -9.21
CA THR A 18 10.99 -10.52 -9.66
C THR A 18 11.46 -11.43 -8.52
N ALA A 19 12.16 -12.51 -8.86
CA ALA A 19 12.75 -13.41 -7.87
C ALA A 19 13.82 -12.74 -6.98
N ASP A 20 14.42 -11.65 -7.45
CA ASP A 20 15.38 -10.85 -6.69
C ASP A 20 14.67 -9.99 -5.63
N ASP A 21 13.51 -9.42 -5.97
CA ASP A 21 12.70 -8.63 -5.04
C ASP A 21 12.12 -9.47 -3.89
N LEU A 22 11.77 -10.73 -4.17
CA LEU A 22 11.33 -11.67 -3.13
C LEU A 22 12.44 -11.98 -2.12
N LYS A 23 13.70 -11.97 -2.55
CA LYS A 23 14.87 -12.20 -1.68
C LYS A 23 15.25 -10.94 -0.90
N ASN A 24 15.29 -9.81 -1.58
CA ASN A 24 15.77 -8.55 -1.02
C ASN A 24 14.67 -7.74 -0.32
N GLN A 25 13.40 -8.10 -0.53
CA GLN A 25 12.21 -7.45 0.03
C GLN A 25 12.14 -5.94 -0.26
N MET A 26 12.74 -5.52 -1.38
CA MET A 26 12.83 -4.12 -1.80
C MET A 26 11.65 -3.66 -2.65
N TYR A 27 10.87 -4.59 -3.19
CA TYR A 27 9.70 -4.28 -3.99
C TYR A 27 8.59 -5.29 -3.73
N PHE A 28 7.40 -4.78 -3.48
CA PHE A 28 6.17 -5.56 -3.45
C PHE A 28 5.20 -4.97 -4.47
N GLY A 29 4.41 -5.80 -5.14
CA GLY A 29 3.51 -5.33 -6.20
C GLY A 29 2.53 -4.23 -5.76
N HIS A 30 2.13 -4.23 -4.49
CA HIS A 30 1.24 -3.20 -3.93
C HIS A 30 1.94 -1.86 -3.67
N TYR A 31 3.26 -1.76 -3.82
CA TYR A 31 3.98 -0.49 -3.81
C TYR A 31 3.91 0.22 -5.15
N GLY A 32 3.64 -0.52 -6.23
CA GLY A 32 3.53 0.04 -7.57
C GLY A 32 2.48 1.15 -7.63
N GLY A 33 2.89 2.31 -8.13
CA GLY A 33 2.02 3.46 -8.32
C GLY A 33 1.89 4.39 -7.12
N LEU A 34 2.42 4.04 -5.94
CA LEU A 34 2.43 4.91 -4.76
C LEU A 34 3.33 6.14 -4.99
N THR A 35 2.93 7.28 -4.43
CA THR A 35 3.71 8.52 -4.46
C THR A 35 4.23 8.86 -3.08
N GLY A 36 5.33 9.59 -3.03
CA GLY A 36 5.91 9.99 -1.77
C GLY A 36 7.11 10.90 -1.93
N THR A 37 7.76 11.18 -0.81
CA THR A 37 8.94 12.04 -0.75
C THR A 37 10.13 11.25 -0.21
N ILE A 38 11.31 11.45 -0.80
CA ILE A 38 12.53 10.79 -0.32
C ILE A 38 12.90 11.34 1.05
N GLN A 39 12.81 10.51 2.08
CA GLN A 39 13.21 10.86 3.43
C GLN A 39 14.72 10.73 3.61
N LYS A 40 15.33 9.66 3.08
CA LYS A 40 16.77 9.41 3.21
C LYS A 40 17.27 8.50 2.10
N VAL A 41 18.46 8.79 1.60
CA VAL A 41 19.17 7.96 0.62
C VAL A 41 20.33 7.28 1.35
N TYR A 42 20.33 5.94 1.38
CA TYR A 42 21.43 5.17 1.95
C TYR A 42 22.41 4.76 0.85
N SER A 43 21.88 4.26 -0.27
CA SER A 43 22.62 3.93 -1.48
C SER A 43 21.71 4.13 -2.71
N ASP A 44 22.24 3.92 -3.91
CA ASP A 44 21.40 3.98 -5.13
C ASP A 44 20.37 2.83 -5.19
N SER A 45 20.62 1.74 -4.44
CA SER A 45 19.73 0.58 -4.32
C SER A 45 18.83 0.63 -3.07
N GLU A 46 19.08 1.55 -2.14
CA GLU A 46 18.36 1.65 -0.86
C GLU A 46 17.96 3.09 -0.56
N ILE A 47 16.69 3.37 -0.82
CA ILE A 47 16.11 4.70 -0.66
C ILE A 47 14.86 4.59 0.21
N ALA A 48 14.85 5.34 1.31
CA ALA A 48 13.70 5.48 2.19
C ALA A 48 12.76 6.55 1.63
N VAL A 49 11.58 6.11 1.21
CA VAL A 49 10.52 6.98 0.69
C VAL A 49 9.39 7.02 1.71
N GLU A 50 9.07 8.23 2.14
CA GLU A 50 7.87 8.51 2.93
C GLU A 50 6.68 8.61 1.97
N VAL A 51 5.78 7.63 2.05
CA VAL A 51 4.63 7.49 1.15
C VAL A 51 3.52 8.44 1.58
N ASP A 52 2.89 9.08 0.61
CA ASP A 52 1.71 9.90 0.84
C ASP A 52 0.52 9.00 1.17
N LEU A 53 -0.13 9.25 2.32
CA LEU A 53 -1.30 8.46 2.74
C LEU A 53 -2.45 8.51 1.73
N ALA A 54 -2.54 9.59 0.94
CA ALA A 54 -3.53 9.75 -0.13
C ALA A 54 -3.31 8.78 -1.31
N SER A 55 -2.08 8.31 -1.51
CA SER A 55 -1.74 7.34 -2.54
C SER A 55 -1.98 5.89 -2.11
N LEU A 56 -2.06 5.63 -0.79
CA LEU A 56 -2.32 4.30 -0.26
C LEU A 56 -3.75 3.83 -0.56
N PRO A 57 -3.93 2.51 -0.80
CA PRO A 57 -5.25 1.88 -0.83
C PRO A 57 -6.04 2.17 0.46
N PRO A 58 -7.38 2.30 0.38
CA PRO A 58 -8.21 2.70 1.52
C PRO A 58 -8.04 1.75 2.71
N GLU A 59 -8.01 0.44 2.48
CA GLU A 59 -7.85 -0.55 3.56
C GLU A 59 -6.53 -0.40 4.33
N ILE A 60 -5.43 -0.12 3.62
CA ILE A 60 -4.11 0.06 4.23
C ILE A 60 -4.06 1.40 4.97
N ARG A 61 -4.64 2.44 4.37
CA ARG A 61 -4.76 3.77 4.99
C ARG A 61 -5.55 3.72 6.29
N ASP A 62 -6.68 3.02 6.31
CA ASP A 62 -7.51 2.89 7.50
C ASP A 62 -6.78 2.14 8.61
N ARG A 63 -6.11 1.04 8.27
CA ARG A 63 -5.26 0.32 9.23
C ARG A 63 -4.12 1.19 9.77
N HIS A 64 -3.48 1.98 8.92
CA HIS A 64 -2.41 2.90 9.34
C HIS A 64 -2.94 3.97 10.31
N ASN A 65 -4.12 4.52 10.03
CA ASN A 65 -4.76 5.50 10.91
C ASN A 65 -5.18 4.88 12.26
N ASP A 66 -5.74 3.68 12.26
CA ASP A 66 -6.09 2.95 13.48
C ASP A 66 -4.84 2.71 14.36
N VAL A 67 -3.76 2.22 13.77
CA VAL A 67 -2.49 2.01 14.49
C VAL A 67 -1.92 3.32 15.02
N ARG A 68 -1.97 4.40 14.23
CA ARG A 68 -1.58 5.74 14.69
C ARG A 68 -2.40 6.16 15.91
N ASP A 69 -3.71 5.98 15.88
CA ASP A 69 -4.61 6.42 16.96
C ASP A 69 -4.44 5.59 18.22
N GLN A 70 -4.24 4.27 18.09
CA GLN A 70 -3.88 3.40 19.21
C GLN A 70 -2.54 3.79 19.84
N MET A 71 -1.51 4.08 19.03
CA MET A 71 -0.22 4.55 19.54
C MET A 71 -0.33 5.91 20.23
N LYS A 72 -1.07 6.84 19.62
CA LYS A 72 -1.32 8.16 20.19
C LYS A 72 -2.04 8.04 21.54
N THR A 73 -3.06 7.20 21.62
CA THR A 73 -3.82 6.98 22.85
C THR A 73 -2.93 6.40 23.94
N LYS A 74 -2.20 5.31 23.64
CA LYS A 74 -1.24 4.70 24.58
C LYS A 74 -0.17 5.67 25.05
N TRP A 75 0.33 6.52 24.16
CA TRP A 75 1.33 7.53 24.50
C TRP A 75 0.76 8.63 25.41
N LEU A 76 -0.44 9.14 25.11
CA LEU A 76 -1.13 10.11 25.96
C LEU A 76 -1.48 9.51 27.32
N GLU A 77 -1.99 8.28 27.37
CA GLU A 77 -2.31 7.58 28.60
C GLU A 77 -1.05 7.29 29.45
N GLY A 78 0.09 7.05 28.81
CA GLY A 78 1.37 6.88 29.51
C GLY A 78 1.97 8.15 30.11
N LEU A 79 1.50 9.34 29.73
CA LEU A 79 1.93 10.62 30.32
C LEU A 79 1.18 10.90 31.63
N SER A 80 1.88 11.40 32.65
CA SER A 80 1.26 11.95 33.87
C SER A 80 0.40 13.17 33.57
N GLU A 81 -0.55 13.51 34.44
CA GLU A 81 -1.47 14.64 34.26
C GLU A 81 -0.77 16.00 34.07
N GLU A 82 0.34 16.22 34.78
CA GLU A 82 1.22 17.39 34.59
C GLU A 82 1.90 17.39 33.22
N GLY A 83 2.34 16.21 32.74
CA GLY A 83 2.92 16.04 31.41
C GLY A 83 1.91 16.37 30.32
N ARG A 84 0.69 15.83 30.40
CA ARG A 84 -0.38 16.09 29.40
C ARG A 84 -0.76 17.57 29.31
N SER A 85 -0.73 18.28 30.44
CA SER A 85 -1.08 19.70 30.52
C SER A 85 0.02 20.61 29.93
N HIS A 86 1.27 20.18 29.97
CA HIS A 86 2.40 20.94 29.45
C HIS A 86 2.63 20.77 27.94
N LEU A 87 2.01 19.76 27.31
CA LEU A 87 2.13 19.55 25.87
C LEU A 87 1.35 20.60 25.05
N THR A 88 2.03 21.20 24.09
CA THR A 88 1.42 22.03 23.04
C THR A 88 0.60 21.20 22.06
N GLU A 89 -0.32 21.82 21.31
CA GLU A 89 -1.10 21.13 20.28
C GLU A 89 -0.22 20.47 19.21
N ARG A 90 0.92 21.09 18.89
CA ARG A 90 1.89 20.54 17.95
C ARG A 90 2.53 19.25 18.49
N GLU A 91 2.83 19.21 19.79
CA GLU A 91 3.39 18.03 20.44
C GLU A 91 2.33 16.93 20.59
N LYS A 92 1.06 17.29 20.85
CA LYS A 92 -0.07 16.35 20.84
C LYS A 92 -0.34 15.76 19.46
N ASN A 93 0.18 16.38 18.39
CA ASN A 93 -0.01 15.92 17.03
C ASN A 93 0.94 14.75 16.70
N PHE A 94 0.53 13.56 17.13
CA PHE A 94 1.22 12.31 16.81
C PHE A 94 1.05 11.97 15.33
N ASN A 95 2.14 12.00 14.57
CA ASN A 95 2.16 11.67 13.15
C ASN A 95 2.95 10.38 12.93
N LEU A 96 2.25 9.33 12.49
CA LEU A 96 2.89 8.08 12.09
C LEU A 96 3.21 8.16 10.59
N ARG A 97 4.50 8.11 10.27
CA ARG A 97 4.98 8.14 8.87
C ARG A 97 4.98 6.73 8.30
N TYR A 98 4.49 6.59 7.07
CA TYR A 98 4.56 5.35 6.32
C TYR A 98 5.81 5.39 5.43
N VAL A 99 6.91 4.80 5.89
CA VAL A 99 8.19 4.81 5.17
C VAL A 99 8.46 3.43 4.61
N VAL A 100 8.76 3.37 3.31
CA VAL A 100 9.14 2.13 2.62
C VAL A 100 10.57 2.26 2.09
N LEU A 101 11.29 1.14 2.08
CA LEU A 101 12.60 1.03 1.45
C LEU A 101 12.42 0.46 0.05
N VAL A 102 12.92 1.18 -0.94
CA VAL A 102 12.84 0.81 -2.35
C VAL A 102 14.15 1.07 -3.08
N ALA A 103 14.36 0.37 -4.18
CA ALA A 103 15.52 0.58 -5.03
C ALA A 103 15.36 1.81 -5.91
N GLY A 104 16.44 2.58 -6.11
CA GLY A 104 16.40 3.79 -6.92
C GLY A 104 16.13 3.56 -8.41
N LYS A 105 16.26 2.31 -8.89
CA LYS A 105 15.85 1.90 -10.24
C LYS A 105 14.32 1.92 -10.43
N ASP A 106 13.57 1.78 -9.33
CA ASP A 106 12.10 1.65 -9.30
C ASP A 106 11.42 2.98 -8.96
N LEU A 107 12.18 4.08 -8.97
CA LEU A 107 11.70 5.42 -8.69
C LEU A 107 11.64 6.26 -9.96
N GLU A 108 10.54 6.97 -10.10
CA GLU A 108 10.35 8.03 -11.09
C GLU A 108 10.17 9.36 -10.37
N ARG A 109 10.82 10.41 -10.87
CA ARG A 109 10.66 11.75 -10.28
C ARG A 109 9.33 12.33 -10.74
N VAL A 110 8.45 12.65 -9.81
CA VAL A 110 7.20 13.34 -10.10
C VAL A 110 7.50 14.82 -10.03
N SER A 111 7.75 15.47 -11.18
CA SER A 111 7.88 16.92 -11.19
C SER A 111 6.52 17.52 -10.83
N SER A 112 6.41 18.12 -9.64
CA SER A 112 5.33 19.07 -9.35
C SER A 112 5.58 20.38 -10.10
N ALA A 113 5.58 20.32 -11.42
CA ALA A 113 5.71 21.46 -12.29
C ALA A 113 4.98 21.13 -13.59
N HIS A 114 3.76 21.65 -13.69
CA HIS A 114 3.33 22.43 -14.84
C HIS A 114 4.40 22.55 -15.93
N SER A 115 4.40 21.57 -16.84
CA SER A 115 4.97 21.70 -18.16
C SER A 115 3.80 21.91 -19.11
N THR A 116 3.11 23.06 -18.99
CA THR A 116 2.34 23.58 -20.12
C THR A 116 3.34 24.01 -21.19
N SER A 117 3.66 23.08 -22.07
CA SER A 117 4.07 23.40 -23.44
C SER A 117 3.30 22.46 -24.34
N GLY A 118 2.08 22.88 -24.63
CA GLY A 118 1.10 22.16 -25.43
C GLY A 118 -0.14 23.02 -25.55
N THR A 119 -0.09 24.02 -26.41
CA THR A 119 -1.22 24.82 -26.89
C THR A 119 -2.40 23.89 -27.22
N PRO A 120 -3.57 24.00 -26.57
CA PRO A 120 -4.78 23.41 -27.09
C PRO A 120 -5.34 24.39 -28.12
N ASP A 121 -5.06 24.10 -29.39
CA ASP A 121 -5.79 24.68 -30.50
C ASP A 121 -7.27 24.26 -30.38
N ALA A 122 -8.14 25.21 -30.69
CA ALA A 122 -9.57 25.10 -30.50
C ALA A 122 -10.18 24.18 -31.57
N ASN A 123 -10.78 23.07 -31.15
CA ASN A 123 -12.02 22.58 -31.78
C ASN A 123 -12.67 21.49 -30.93
N ALA A 124 -13.78 21.86 -30.29
CA ALA A 124 -14.87 20.91 -30.03
C ALA A 124 -15.62 20.69 -31.37
N PRO A 125 -16.27 19.54 -31.59
CA PRO A 125 -17.60 19.37 -31.01
C PRO A 125 -17.89 17.99 -30.39
N GLU A 126 -18.79 18.04 -29.41
CA GLU A 126 -19.66 16.96 -28.94
C GLU A 126 -20.30 16.17 -30.08
N GLU A 127 -20.35 14.84 -29.96
CA GLU A 127 -21.58 14.08 -30.21
C GLU A 127 -21.54 12.69 -29.55
N GLN A 128 -22.38 12.54 -28.53
CA GLN A 128 -23.27 11.41 -28.22
C GLN A 128 -22.87 9.98 -28.63
N SER A 129 -22.78 9.11 -27.62
CA SER A 129 -23.05 7.66 -27.74
C SER A 129 -23.51 7.19 -26.35
N ALA A 130 -24.82 7.03 -26.14
CA ALA A 130 -25.57 5.82 -26.42
C ALA A 130 -25.29 4.70 -25.39
N GLU A 131 -26.35 4.37 -24.66
CA GLU A 131 -26.50 3.16 -23.87
C GLU A 131 -26.00 1.92 -24.62
N HIS A 132 -25.20 1.08 -23.95
CA HIS A 132 -25.23 -0.34 -24.25
C HIS A 132 -24.94 -1.19 -23.01
N VAL A 133 -25.93 -2.03 -22.75
CA VAL A 133 -26.01 -3.09 -21.75
C VAL A 133 -25.13 -4.27 -22.13
N ALA A 134 -24.74 -5.02 -21.08
CA ALA A 134 -24.23 -6.40 -21.07
C ALA A 134 -22.79 -6.63 -21.58
N SER A 135 -21.92 -7.13 -20.69
CA SER A 135 -21.74 -8.58 -20.56
C SER A 135 -20.62 -8.93 -19.57
N ILE A 136 -20.99 -9.82 -18.65
CA ILE A 136 -20.23 -10.81 -17.90
C ILE A 136 -18.82 -11.12 -18.47
N VAL A 137 -17.80 -11.07 -17.59
CA VAL A 137 -16.61 -11.92 -17.71
C VAL A 137 -16.40 -12.64 -16.39
N GLU A 138 -16.90 -13.87 -16.39
CA GLU A 138 -16.69 -14.93 -15.42
C GLU A 138 -15.23 -15.41 -15.56
N GLY A 139 -14.41 -15.16 -14.54
CA GLY A 139 -13.00 -15.52 -14.50
C GLY A 139 -12.72 -16.58 -13.42
N THR A 140 -12.95 -17.84 -13.79
CA THR A 140 -12.28 -19.07 -13.33
C THR A 140 -11.69 -19.06 -11.90
N ALA A 141 -12.54 -19.21 -10.89
CA ALA A 141 -12.12 -19.65 -9.56
C ALA A 141 -12.56 -21.11 -9.36
N ALA A 142 -11.60 -22.01 -9.14
CA ALA A 142 -11.89 -23.39 -8.75
C ALA A 142 -12.93 -23.43 -7.62
N PRO A 143 -13.92 -24.36 -7.66
CA PRO A 143 -15.01 -24.36 -6.71
C PRO A 143 -14.46 -24.50 -5.29
N ARG A 144 -14.74 -23.51 -4.43
CA ARG A 144 -14.45 -23.60 -3.00
C ARG A 144 -15.30 -24.74 -2.45
N LYS A 145 -14.65 -25.74 -1.85
CA LYS A 145 -15.34 -26.87 -1.20
C LYS A 145 -16.39 -26.33 -0.23
N THR A 146 -17.60 -26.83 -0.39
CA THR A 146 -18.72 -26.51 0.48
C THR A 146 -18.47 -27.10 1.88
N LEU A 147 -19.09 -26.51 2.90
CA LEU A 147 -18.91 -26.92 4.30
C LEU A 147 -19.19 -28.43 4.50
N ALA A 148 -20.16 -28.96 3.75
CA ALA A 148 -20.52 -30.38 3.74
C ALA A 148 -19.40 -31.31 3.22
N GLU A 149 -18.60 -30.85 2.24
CA GLU A 149 -17.47 -31.63 1.71
C GLU A 149 -16.28 -31.65 2.66
N ILE A 150 -16.11 -30.58 3.45
CA ILE A 150 -15.10 -30.49 4.50
C ILE A 150 -15.47 -31.44 5.65
N GLU A 151 -16.73 -31.43 6.08
CA GLU A 151 -17.22 -32.27 7.17
C GLU A 151 -17.23 -33.77 6.80
N ALA A 152 -17.57 -34.10 5.54
CA ALA A 152 -17.46 -35.47 5.04
C ALA A 152 -16.02 -35.99 5.01
N ALA A 153 -15.04 -35.12 4.68
CA ALA A 153 -13.63 -35.47 4.71
C ALA A 153 -13.12 -35.70 6.15
N GLU A 154 -13.56 -34.87 7.10
CA GLU A 154 -13.20 -35.00 8.52
C GLU A 154 -13.76 -36.29 9.15
N GLN A 155 -15.02 -36.64 8.86
CA GLN A 155 -15.60 -37.90 9.35
C GLN A 155 -14.94 -39.15 8.75
N ALA A 156 -14.50 -39.08 7.50
CA ALA A 156 -13.77 -40.19 6.87
C ALA A 156 -12.40 -40.42 7.51
N GLU A 157 -11.73 -39.35 7.93
CA GLU A 157 -10.43 -39.43 8.60
C GLU A 157 -10.54 -39.96 10.04
N LEU A 158 -11.59 -39.56 10.76
CA LEU A 158 -11.91 -40.09 12.08
C LEU A 158 -12.21 -41.60 12.05
N ARG A 159 -12.92 -42.09 11.04
CA ARG A 159 -13.17 -43.54 10.86
C ARG A 159 -11.89 -44.32 10.53
N LYS A 160 -11.00 -43.77 9.70
CA LYS A 160 -9.70 -44.39 9.44
C LYS A 160 -8.87 -44.52 10.70
N ARG A 161 -8.83 -43.48 11.55
CA ARG A 161 -8.13 -43.52 12.85
C ARG A 161 -8.74 -44.53 13.82
N ALA A 162 -10.07 -44.64 13.85
CA ALA A 162 -10.75 -45.64 14.68
C ALA A 162 -10.42 -47.08 14.25
N SER A 163 -10.20 -47.32 12.95
CA SER A 163 -9.83 -48.64 12.42
C SER A 163 -8.34 -49.01 12.53
N HIS A 164 -7.47 -48.06 12.89
CA HIS A 164 -6.03 -48.26 13.06
C HIS A 164 -5.58 -48.30 14.54
N GLY A 165 -6.55 -48.25 15.47
CA GLY A 165 -6.34 -48.39 16.90
C GLY A 165 -7.01 -49.67 17.43
N THR A 166 -6.50 -50.83 17.03
CA THR A 166 -6.70 -52.12 17.70
C THR A 166 -5.46 -52.96 17.42
#